data_AF-A0A6I9NKP8-F1
#
_entry.id   AF-A0A6I9NKP8-F1
#
_cell.length_a   1.000
_cell.length_b   1.000
_cell.length_c   1.000
_cell.angle_alpha   90.00
_cell.angle_beta   90.00
_cell.angle_gamma   90.00
#
_symmetry.space_group_name_H-M   'P 1'
#
loop_
_entity.id
_entity.type
_entity.pdbx_description
1 polymer ?
#
loop_
_entity_poly.entity_id
_entity_poly.type
_entity_poly.pdbx_seq_one_letter_code
_entity_poly.pdbx_strand_id
1 'polypeptide(L)'
;MAEYFDASEVIVCESSSEAEASDESGLSDITTTSNSEPDEGHTTATLNYRASLSTADNPSPVLTNTGRRTVLPATGAGNSHIGIMNILYNNIGKDLSRISMPVALNEPLSLLQRLSEELEYSELLDIANTIDDPYERMVYVAVFSISGYAWASWRNRYKPFNPVLGETYESHRADRGFKFLSEQVCHHPPLSACHAESKNFTFWQDQRWKNKFWGKSMEVISSGLVNVSLPRYGDHYEWNKVVTCIHNVLSQERWLEHYGEVVIKNTKDDSCTCKITFVKVNTLIH
;
A
#
# COMPACT_ATOMS: atom_id res chain seq x y z
N MET A 1 -4.41 -28.85 -31.74
CA MET A 1 -5.32 -29.31 -30.67
C MET A 1 -4.76 -28.70 -29.40
N ALA A 2 -5.36 -27.61 -28.91
CA ALA A 2 -4.87 -26.89 -27.74
C ALA A 2 -5.66 -27.40 -26.53
N GLU A 3 -4.97 -28.05 -25.60
CA GLU A 3 -5.53 -28.50 -24.33
C GLU A 3 -5.61 -27.32 -23.37
N TYR A 4 -6.84 -26.95 -23.01
CA TYR A 4 -7.11 -26.05 -21.88
C TYR A 4 -7.12 -26.89 -20.60
N PHE A 5 -6.29 -26.51 -19.63
CA PHE A 5 -6.36 -27.02 -18.27
C PHE A 5 -7.15 -26.03 -17.42
N ASP A 6 -8.38 -26.38 -17.05
CA ASP A 6 -9.14 -25.69 -16.01
C ASP A 6 -8.59 -26.09 -14.63
N ALA A 7 -8.26 -25.10 -13.81
CA ALA A 7 -7.90 -25.32 -12.41
C ALA A 7 -9.19 -25.48 -11.57
N SER A 8 -9.27 -26.53 -10.78
CA SER A 8 -10.42 -26.86 -9.93
C SER A 8 -10.61 -25.85 -8.79
N GLU A 9 -11.78 -25.22 -8.71
CA GLU A 9 -12.24 -24.46 -7.55
C GLU A 9 -12.50 -25.40 -6.36
N VAL A 10 -11.77 -25.22 -5.25
CA VAL A 10 -12.12 -25.81 -3.96
C VAL A 10 -12.39 -24.66 -2.99
N ILE A 11 -13.66 -24.34 -2.83
CA ILE A 11 -14.16 -23.44 -1.78
C ILE A 11 -14.65 -24.34 -0.64
N VAL A 12 -13.86 -24.42 0.44
CA VAL A 12 -14.35 -24.96 1.72
C VAL A 12 -14.60 -23.76 2.63
N CYS A 13 -15.87 -23.40 2.76
CA CYS A 13 -16.37 -22.43 3.72
C CYS A 13 -17.28 -23.21 4.67
N GLU A 14 -16.78 -23.57 5.85
CA GLU A 14 -17.64 -24.02 6.95
C GLU A 14 -17.89 -22.86 7.90
N SER A 15 -19.18 -22.62 8.12
CA SER A 15 -19.77 -21.60 8.97
C SER A 15 -19.48 -21.82 10.45
N SER A 16 -19.31 -20.74 11.21
CA SER A 16 -19.64 -20.76 12.63
C SER A 16 -20.63 -19.64 12.96
N SER A 17 -21.77 -20.08 13.49
CA SER A 17 -22.87 -19.30 14.03
C SER A 17 -22.55 -18.79 15.45
N GLU A 18 -23.25 -17.72 15.80
CA GLU A 18 -23.25 -16.97 17.06
C GLU A 18 -23.44 -17.81 18.33
N ALA A 19 -22.81 -17.38 19.44
CA ALA A 19 -23.36 -17.48 20.79
C ALA A 19 -22.69 -16.47 21.74
N GLU A 20 -23.52 -15.61 22.31
CA GLU A 20 -23.24 -14.70 23.43
C GLU A 20 -22.92 -15.47 24.72
N ALA A 21 -21.97 -14.95 25.51
CA ALA A 21 -21.94 -15.16 26.96
C ALA A 21 -21.20 -14.00 27.63
N SER A 22 -21.94 -13.23 28.42
CA SER A 22 -21.47 -12.29 29.41
C SER A 22 -20.64 -13.00 30.49
N ASP A 23 -19.61 -12.33 31.00
CA ASP A 23 -19.32 -12.41 32.44
C ASP A 23 -18.64 -11.13 32.94
N GLU A 24 -19.22 -10.59 34.01
CA GLU A 24 -18.80 -9.44 34.78
C GLU A 24 -17.79 -9.85 35.86
N SER A 25 -16.76 -9.02 36.06
CA SER A 25 -16.06 -8.67 37.33
C SER A 25 -14.61 -8.32 36.95
N GLY A 26 -14.04 -7.16 37.24
CA GLY A 26 -14.23 -6.25 38.36
C GLY A 26 -12.93 -6.24 39.15
N LEU A 27 -12.03 -5.27 38.90
CA LEU A 27 -11.10 -4.69 39.90
C LEU A 27 -10.17 -3.61 39.30
N SER A 28 -10.47 -2.39 39.75
CA SER A 28 -9.57 -1.29 40.17
C SER A 28 -8.58 -0.62 39.21
N ASP A 29 -8.84 0.68 39.05
CA ASP A 29 -7.91 1.76 38.72
C ASP A 29 -6.57 1.68 39.48
N ILE A 30 -5.47 1.62 38.74
CA ILE A 30 -4.20 2.25 39.11
C ILE A 30 -3.66 2.96 37.86
N THR A 31 -3.77 4.28 37.89
CA THR A 31 -3.15 5.21 36.95
C THR A 31 -1.69 5.43 37.36
N THR A 32 -0.75 4.79 36.67
CA THR A 32 0.65 5.24 36.66
C THR A 32 1.25 4.97 35.27
N THR A 33 1.03 5.88 34.32
CA THR A 33 1.84 5.96 33.10
C THR A 33 3.19 6.55 33.47
N SER A 34 4.15 5.68 33.81
CA SER A 34 5.56 6.06 33.86
C SER A 34 6.09 6.11 32.42
N ASN A 35 6.03 7.31 31.82
CA ASN A 35 6.84 7.65 30.66
C ASN A 35 8.30 7.80 31.13
N SER A 36 9.03 6.69 31.18
CA SER A 36 10.49 6.72 31.25
C SER A 36 11.04 6.54 29.85
N GLU A 37 11.46 7.65 29.23
CA GLU A 37 12.26 7.67 28.01
C GLU A 37 13.67 7.11 28.30
N PRO A 38 14.23 6.21 27.46
CA PRO A 38 15.66 5.96 27.44
C PRO A 38 16.33 6.85 26.38
N ASP A 39 16.84 8.01 26.80
CA ASP A 39 17.30 9.11 25.94
C ASP A 39 18.69 8.86 25.27
N GLU A 40 19.51 7.93 25.79
CA GLU A 40 20.88 7.70 25.29
C GLU A 40 20.98 6.71 24.11
N GLY A 41 20.02 5.77 24.00
CA GLY A 41 20.01 4.78 22.91
C GLY A 41 19.55 5.36 21.57
N HIS A 42 18.58 6.28 21.62
CA HIS A 42 18.00 6.92 20.43
C HIS A 42 18.99 7.84 19.72
N THR A 43 19.78 8.61 20.46
CA THR A 43 20.78 9.54 19.88
C THR A 43 21.92 8.78 19.22
N THR A 44 22.41 7.71 19.84
CA THR A 44 23.45 6.83 19.29
C THR A 44 22.96 6.08 18.05
N ALA A 45 21.74 5.53 18.07
CA ALA A 45 21.12 4.89 16.91
C ALA A 45 20.90 5.88 15.75
N THR A 46 20.51 7.12 16.06
CA THR A 46 20.32 8.18 15.06
C THR A 46 21.65 8.60 14.41
N LEU A 47 22.74 8.68 15.19
CA LEU A 47 24.09 8.98 14.70
C LEU A 47 24.63 7.86 13.83
N ASN A 48 24.48 6.60 14.26
CA ASN A 48 24.90 5.44 13.49
C ASN A 48 24.11 5.31 12.19
N TYR A 49 22.80 5.55 12.21
CA TYR A 49 21.97 5.61 11.00
C TYR A 49 22.46 6.68 10.00
N ARG A 50 22.77 7.89 10.48
CA ARG A 50 23.34 8.96 9.63
C ARG A 50 24.70 8.59 9.06
N ALA A 51 25.53 7.89 9.82
CA ALA A 51 26.80 7.39 9.34
C ALA A 51 26.61 6.29 8.29
N SER A 52 25.71 5.32 8.51
CA SER A 52 25.37 4.27 7.55
C SER A 52 24.79 4.81 6.23
N LEU A 53 24.01 5.89 6.26
CA LEU A 53 23.58 6.61 5.05
C LEU A 53 24.75 7.23 4.26
N SER A 54 25.84 7.59 4.94
CA SER A 54 27.01 8.21 4.32
C SER A 54 28.04 7.19 3.79
N THR A 55 28.01 5.95 4.31
CA THR A 55 28.87 4.84 3.88
C THR A 55 28.18 3.83 2.97
N ALA A 56 26.85 3.88 2.82
CA ALA A 56 26.16 3.12 1.79
C ALA A 56 26.74 3.50 0.43
N ASP A 57 27.23 2.52 -0.33
CA ASP A 57 27.63 2.72 -1.72
C ASP A 57 26.52 3.50 -2.41
N ASN A 58 26.87 4.66 -2.99
CA ASN A 58 25.90 5.55 -3.59
C ASN A 58 24.92 4.72 -4.44
N PRO A 59 23.60 4.74 -4.15
CA PRO A 59 22.63 4.05 -4.97
C PRO A 59 22.91 4.49 -6.41
N SER A 60 22.97 3.51 -7.31
CA SER A 60 23.30 3.73 -8.72
C SER A 60 22.60 5.01 -9.19
N PRO A 61 23.34 6.04 -9.67
CA PRO A 61 22.75 7.34 -9.87
C PRO A 61 21.55 7.19 -10.79
N VAL A 62 20.36 7.55 -10.28
CA VAL A 62 19.13 7.54 -11.07
C VAL A 62 19.41 8.36 -12.32
N LEU A 63 19.36 7.71 -13.48
CA LEU A 63 19.74 8.33 -14.73
C LEU A 63 18.92 9.62 -14.92
N THR A 64 19.57 10.78 -14.91
CA THR A 64 18.88 12.08 -14.88
C THR A 64 18.20 12.41 -16.22
N ASN A 65 18.63 11.78 -17.31
CA ASN A 65 18.02 11.92 -18.63
C ASN A 65 17.46 10.57 -19.11
N THR A 66 16.31 10.21 -18.57
CA THR A 66 15.59 8.98 -18.95
C THR A 66 14.83 9.10 -20.28
N GLY A 67 14.72 10.31 -20.85
CA GLY A 67 13.81 10.59 -21.96
C GLY A 67 12.32 10.50 -21.60
N ARG A 68 11.97 10.32 -20.32
CA ARG A 68 10.57 10.26 -19.88
C ARG A 68 9.91 11.64 -19.90
N ARG A 69 8.63 11.68 -20.28
CA ARG A 69 7.83 12.91 -20.25
C ARG A 69 7.73 13.47 -18.82
N THR A 70 7.80 14.79 -18.70
CA THR A 70 7.65 15.53 -17.43
C THR A 70 6.31 16.27 -17.32
N VAL A 71 5.55 16.32 -18.40
CA VAL A 71 4.27 17.04 -18.48
C VAL A 71 3.26 16.26 -19.32
N LEU A 72 1.97 16.41 -19.00
CA LEU A 72 0.87 15.87 -19.80
C LEU A 72 0.45 16.87 -20.89
N PRO A 73 -0.14 16.41 -22.00
CA PRO A 73 -0.53 17.29 -23.11
C PRO A 73 -1.59 18.35 -22.75
N ALA A 74 -2.38 18.13 -21.69
CA ALA A 74 -3.45 19.02 -21.26
C ALA A 74 -3.54 19.06 -19.72
N THR A 75 -4.09 20.15 -19.20
CA THR A 75 -4.48 20.26 -17.81
C THR A 75 -5.72 19.41 -17.52
N GLY A 76 -5.85 18.95 -16.27
CA GLY A 76 -7.03 18.20 -15.84
C GLY A 76 -8.31 19.04 -15.94
N ALA A 77 -9.39 18.43 -16.43
CA ALA A 77 -10.69 19.08 -16.50
C ALA A 77 -11.23 19.37 -15.08
N GLY A 78 -11.82 20.55 -14.89
CA GLY A 78 -12.51 20.88 -13.64
C GLY A 78 -13.71 19.94 -13.45
N ASN A 79 -13.88 19.40 -12.24
CA ASN A 79 -14.96 18.46 -11.91
C ASN A 79 -16.08 19.08 -11.06
N SER A 80 -16.06 20.42 -10.88
CA SER A 80 -17.02 21.16 -10.05
C SER A 80 -18.49 21.03 -10.50
N HIS A 81 -18.71 20.75 -11.79
CA HIS A 81 -20.06 20.56 -12.36
C HIS A 81 -20.63 19.15 -12.09
N ILE A 82 -19.84 18.20 -11.59
CA ILE A 82 -20.29 16.82 -11.41
C ILE A 82 -20.96 16.68 -10.04
N GLY A 83 -22.20 16.21 -10.03
CA GLY A 83 -22.96 15.92 -8.80
C GLY A 83 -22.44 14.67 -8.08
N ILE A 84 -21.21 14.73 -7.55
CA ILE A 84 -20.57 13.67 -6.75
C ILE A 84 -21.49 13.25 -5.59
N MET A 85 -22.18 14.22 -5.01
CA MET A 85 -23.25 14.04 -4.03
C MET A 85 -24.29 13.01 -4.49
N ASN A 86 -24.91 13.22 -5.65
CA ASN A 86 -25.97 12.35 -6.15
C ASN A 86 -25.47 10.93 -6.40
N ILE A 87 -24.24 10.79 -6.91
CA ILE A 87 -23.64 9.46 -7.17
C ILE A 87 -23.42 8.71 -5.84
N LEU A 88 -22.87 9.38 -4.83
CA LEU A 88 -22.55 8.75 -3.56
C LEU A 88 -23.80 8.47 -2.70
N TYR A 89 -24.75 9.42 -2.62
CA TYR A 89 -26.00 9.23 -1.87
C TYR A 89 -26.84 8.06 -2.41
N ASN A 90 -26.93 7.91 -3.74
CA ASN A 90 -27.67 6.80 -4.36
C ASN A 90 -27.01 5.42 -4.12
N ASN A 91 -25.83 5.40 -3.52
CA ASN A 91 -24.99 4.21 -3.39
C ASN A 91 -24.38 4.02 -1.99
N ILE A 92 -24.99 4.62 -0.96
CA ILE A 92 -24.62 4.37 0.44
C ILE A 92 -24.70 2.86 0.75
N GLY A 93 -23.66 2.34 1.41
CA GLY A 93 -23.57 0.93 1.82
C GLY A 93 -23.24 -0.06 0.71
N LYS A 94 -23.18 0.37 -0.56
CA LYS A 94 -22.78 -0.49 -1.69
C LYS A 94 -21.26 -0.47 -1.88
N ASP A 95 -20.72 -1.52 -2.49
CA ASP A 95 -19.33 -1.53 -2.94
C ASP A 95 -19.15 -0.60 -4.15
N LEU A 96 -18.40 0.49 -3.95
CA LEU A 96 -18.16 1.50 -4.99
C LEU A 96 -17.30 1.00 -6.15
N SER A 97 -16.69 -0.20 -6.05
CA SER A 97 -16.00 -0.83 -7.18
C SER A 97 -16.95 -1.14 -8.35
N ARG A 98 -18.24 -1.41 -8.05
CA ARG A 98 -19.29 -1.76 -9.02
C ARG A 98 -20.01 -0.56 -9.63
N ILE A 99 -19.62 0.66 -9.25
CA ILE A 99 -20.28 1.89 -9.72
C ILE A 99 -19.38 2.59 -10.73
N SER A 100 -19.94 2.82 -11.91
CA SER A 100 -19.34 3.65 -12.95
C SER A 100 -19.28 5.10 -12.48
N MET A 101 -18.08 5.60 -12.22
CA MET A 101 -17.85 7.02 -11.97
C MET A 101 -17.75 7.75 -13.31
N PRO A 102 -18.27 8.98 -13.44
CA PRO A 102 -17.98 9.84 -14.58
C PRO A 102 -16.48 10.02 -14.75
N VAL A 103 -16.01 10.00 -16.00
CA VAL A 103 -14.58 10.07 -16.34
C VAL A 103 -13.85 11.28 -15.74
N ALA A 104 -14.53 12.39 -15.53
CA ALA A 104 -13.94 13.59 -14.93
C ALA A 104 -13.72 13.48 -13.40
N LEU A 105 -14.15 12.38 -12.77
CA LEU A 105 -13.76 11.99 -11.41
C LEU A 105 -12.59 11.00 -11.39
N ASN A 106 -12.17 10.53 -12.57
CA ASN A 106 -11.02 9.66 -12.70
C ASN A 106 -9.74 10.46 -12.95
N GLU A 107 -8.63 9.91 -12.48
CA GLU A 107 -7.30 10.32 -12.92
C GLU A 107 -6.89 9.47 -14.13
N PRO A 108 -5.97 9.95 -14.99
CA PRO A 108 -5.55 9.24 -16.19
C PRO A 108 -4.55 8.10 -15.87
N LEU A 109 -4.84 7.31 -14.83
CA LEU A 109 -4.11 6.09 -14.48
C LEU A 109 -5.08 4.96 -14.11
N SER A 110 -4.74 3.72 -14.47
CA SER A 110 -5.47 2.53 -13.99
C SER A 110 -4.92 2.00 -12.66
N LEU A 111 -5.67 1.14 -11.98
CA LEU A 111 -5.20 0.48 -10.76
C LEU A 111 -3.92 -0.33 -11.00
N LEU A 112 -3.73 -0.90 -12.20
CA LEU A 112 -2.51 -1.63 -12.56
C LEU A 112 -1.27 -0.74 -12.55
N GLN A 113 -1.42 0.51 -13.00
CA GLN A 113 -0.38 1.52 -12.93
C GLN A 113 -0.13 1.98 -11.50
N ARG A 114 -1.20 2.07 -10.68
CA ARG A 114 -1.08 2.42 -9.27
C ARG A 114 -0.20 1.43 -8.50
N LEU A 115 -0.32 0.12 -8.78
CA LEU A 115 0.55 -0.90 -8.18
C LEU A 115 2.03 -0.66 -8.50
N SER A 116 2.34 -0.09 -9.67
CA SER A 116 3.73 0.23 -10.03
C SER A 116 4.29 1.45 -9.31
N GLU A 117 3.42 2.36 -8.82
CA GLU A 117 3.83 3.55 -8.05
C GLU A 117 4.45 3.15 -6.69
N GLU A 118 4.15 1.96 -6.16
CA GLU A 118 4.77 1.44 -4.93
C GLU A 118 6.29 1.19 -5.08
N LEU A 119 6.78 1.09 -6.31
CA LEU A 119 8.22 1.00 -6.62
C LEU A 119 8.85 2.39 -6.89
N GLU A 120 8.20 3.49 -6.51
CA GLU A 120 8.77 4.85 -6.58
C GLU A 120 10.00 5.04 -5.67
N TYR A 121 10.22 4.18 -4.69
CA TYR A 121 11.44 4.20 -3.86
C TYR A 121 12.12 2.83 -3.81
N SER A 122 12.16 2.13 -4.95
CA SER A 122 12.74 0.77 -5.07
C SER A 122 14.21 0.69 -4.65
N GLU A 123 14.95 1.80 -4.71
CA GLU A 123 16.34 1.89 -4.26
C GLU A 123 16.53 1.50 -2.78
N LEU A 124 15.49 1.62 -1.96
CA LEU A 124 15.52 1.15 -0.57
C LEU A 124 15.73 -0.37 -0.50
N LEU A 125 15.17 -1.13 -1.44
CA LEU A 125 15.34 -2.57 -1.55
C LEU A 125 16.74 -2.93 -2.09
N ASP A 126 17.27 -2.12 -3.01
CA ASP A 126 18.65 -2.27 -3.48
C ASP A 126 19.64 -2.12 -2.32
N ILE A 127 19.45 -1.10 -1.48
CA ILE A 127 20.27 -0.86 -0.27
C ILE A 127 20.07 -2.01 0.73
N ALA A 128 18.84 -2.43 1.00
CA ALA A 128 18.56 -3.56 1.90
C ALA A 128 19.32 -4.84 1.46
N ASN A 129 19.37 -5.13 0.16
CA ASN A 129 20.10 -6.29 -0.37
C ASN A 129 21.63 -6.15 -0.29
N THR A 130 22.17 -5.06 0.25
CA THR A 130 23.62 -4.89 0.51
C THR A 130 24.01 -4.98 1.98
N ILE A 131 23.04 -4.99 2.90
CA ILE A 131 23.26 -4.89 4.36
C ILE A 131 23.30 -6.29 5.00
N ASP A 132 24.39 -6.63 5.68
CA ASP A 132 24.55 -7.96 6.27
C ASP A 132 23.70 -8.15 7.56
N ASP A 133 23.45 -7.09 8.33
CA ASP A 133 22.62 -7.14 9.55
C ASP A 133 21.11 -7.24 9.21
N PRO A 134 20.42 -8.35 9.60
CA PRO A 134 18.98 -8.51 9.35
C PRO A 134 18.10 -7.43 9.99
N TYR A 135 18.51 -6.84 11.12
CA TYR A 135 17.74 -5.78 11.78
C TYR A 135 17.79 -4.48 10.99
N GLU A 136 18.97 -4.09 10.49
CA GLU A 136 19.10 -2.93 9.61
C GLU A 136 18.39 -3.16 8.26
N ARG A 137 18.45 -4.37 7.68
CA ARG A 137 17.65 -4.71 6.49
C ARG A 137 16.16 -4.50 6.72
N MET A 138 15.64 -4.97 7.86
CA MET A 138 14.24 -4.79 8.24
C MET A 138 13.84 -3.32 8.29
N VAL A 139 14.73 -2.41 8.73
CA VAL A 139 14.46 -0.97 8.72
C VAL A 139 14.25 -0.43 7.30
N TYR A 140 15.08 -0.84 6.33
CA TYR A 140 14.91 -0.40 4.94
C TYR A 140 13.63 -0.97 4.31
N VAL A 141 13.30 -2.23 4.58
CA VAL A 141 12.01 -2.83 4.15
C VAL A 141 10.83 -2.12 4.80
N ALA A 142 10.94 -1.74 6.07
CA ALA A 142 9.93 -0.94 6.78
C ALA A 142 9.73 0.43 6.14
N VAL A 143 10.80 1.17 5.85
CA VAL A 143 10.72 2.46 5.17
C VAL A 143 10.15 2.30 3.75
N PHE A 144 10.51 1.24 3.03
CA PHE A 144 9.92 0.92 1.73
C PHE A 144 8.41 0.66 1.83
N SER A 145 7.95 -0.07 2.85
CA SER A 145 6.51 -0.31 3.06
C SER A 145 5.72 0.98 3.30
N ILE A 146 6.33 1.96 3.98
CA ILE A 146 5.73 3.28 4.25
C ILE A 146 5.72 4.12 2.97
N SER A 147 6.78 4.06 2.17
CA SER A 147 6.94 4.89 0.98
C SER A 147 5.86 4.63 -0.09
N GLY A 148 5.29 3.42 -0.12
CA GLY A 148 4.14 3.07 -0.98
C GLY A 148 2.88 3.93 -0.76
N TYR A 149 2.81 4.68 0.34
CA TYR A 149 1.73 5.61 0.65
C TYR A 149 2.04 7.09 0.28
N ALA A 150 3.27 7.41 -0.15
CA ALA A 150 3.72 8.79 -0.36
C ALA A 150 2.89 9.58 -1.38
N TRP A 151 2.35 8.89 -2.41
CA TRP A 151 1.52 9.50 -3.44
C TRP A 151 0.20 10.09 -2.89
N ALA A 152 -0.29 9.57 -1.77
CA ALA A 152 -1.60 9.87 -1.21
C ALA A 152 -1.74 11.35 -0.84
N SER A 153 -0.62 11.99 -0.47
CA SER A 153 -0.52 13.42 -0.15
C SER A 153 -0.96 14.34 -1.29
N TRP A 154 -0.89 13.87 -2.54
CA TRP A 154 -1.07 14.74 -3.72
C TRP A 154 -2.26 14.34 -4.61
N ARG A 155 -2.77 13.10 -4.49
CA ARG A 155 -3.75 12.52 -5.44
C ARG A 155 -5.04 12.00 -4.80
N ASN A 156 -5.43 12.52 -3.64
CA ASN A 156 -6.64 12.11 -2.91
C ASN A 156 -8.00 12.52 -3.55
N ARG A 157 -7.98 13.22 -4.69
CA ARG A 157 -9.20 13.76 -5.34
C ARG A 157 -9.83 12.84 -6.38
N TYR A 158 -9.05 11.95 -6.98
CA TYR A 158 -9.45 11.23 -8.18
C TYR A 158 -9.36 9.71 -7.99
N LYS A 159 -10.27 8.98 -8.62
CA LYS A 159 -10.29 7.51 -8.61
C LYS A 159 -9.46 7.01 -9.80
N PRO A 160 -8.50 6.08 -9.62
CA PRO A 160 -7.89 5.41 -10.77
C PRO A 160 -8.96 4.65 -11.59
N PHE A 161 -8.71 4.45 -12.87
CA PHE A 161 -9.56 3.60 -13.70
C PHE A 161 -9.56 2.18 -13.15
N ASN A 162 -10.74 1.58 -13.09
CA ASN A 162 -10.88 0.15 -12.78
C ASN A 162 -10.48 -0.64 -14.03
N PRO A 163 -9.41 -1.45 -14.00
CA PRO A 163 -8.96 -2.19 -15.16
C PRO A 163 -10.01 -3.18 -15.65
N VAL A 164 -10.06 -3.43 -16.95
CA VAL A 164 -10.88 -4.52 -17.51
C VAL A 164 -10.20 -5.88 -17.27
N LEU A 165 -10.96 -6.97 -17.25
CA LEU A 165 -10.39 -8.31 -17.12
C LEU A 165 -9.38 -8.58 -18.24
N GLY A 166 -8.18 -9.05 -17.88
CA GLY A 166 -7.08 -9.29 -18.81
C GLY A 166 -6.35 -8.02 -19.28
N GLU A 167 -6.71 -6.83 -18.78
CA GLU A 167 -5.86 -5.64 -18.95
C GLU A 167 -4.48 -5.91 -18.33
N THR A 168 -3.43 -5.50 -19.02
CA THR A 168 -2.05 -5.58 -18.55
C THR A 168 -1.39 -4.21 -18.54
N TYR A 169 -0.40 -4.05 -17.67
CA TYR A 169 0.49 -2.90 -17.68
C TYR A 169 1.92 -3.34 -17.42
N GLU A 170 2.85 -2.82 -18.21
CA GLU A 170 4.28 -3.04 -18.04
C GLU A 170 5.03 -1.72 -17.81
N SER A 171 6.08 -1.79 -17.02
CA SER A 171 6.98 -0.66 -16.79
C SER A 171 8.41 -1.14 -16.68
N HIS A 172 9.21 -0.83 -17.69
CA HIS A 172 10.65 -1.03 -17.64
C HIS A 172 11.32 0.24 -17.09
N ARG A 173 11.90 0.16 -15.90
CA ARG A 173 12.68 1.23 -15.26
C ARG A 173 14.17 0.90 -15.34
N ALA A 174 14.75 1.01 -16.54
CA ALA A 174 16.20 0.85 -16.72
C ALA A 174 17.01 1.80 -15.82
N ASP A 175 16.47 3.01 -15.57
CA ASP A 175 17.00 4.01 -14.65
C ASP A 175 17.03 3.58 -13.18
N ARG A 176 16.31 2.52 -12.83
CA ARG A 176 16.18 1.97 -11.46
C ARG A 176 16.41 0.46 -11.38
N GLY A 177 16.87 -0.16 -12.47
CA GLY A 177 17.27 -1.56 -12.49
C GLY A 177 16.15 -2.60 -12.38
N PHE A 178 14.88 -2.27 -12.61
CA PHE A 178 13.79 -3.25 -12.53
C PHE A 178 12.85 -3.27 -13.74
N LYS A 179 12.17 -4.40 -13.91
CA LYS A 179 11.05 -4.60 -14.84
C LYS A 179 9.81 -4.96 -14.05
N PHE A 180 8.68 -4.33 -14.34
CA PHE A 180 7.40 -4.54 -13.68
C PHE A 180 6.35 -4.98 -14.70
N LEU A 181 5.51 -5.94 -14.30
CA LEU A 181 4.33 -6.37 -15.02
C LEU A 181 3.16 -6.47 -14.04
N SER A 182 1.97 -6.08 -14.48
CA SER A 182 0.73 -6.33 -13.76
C SER A 182 -0.41 -6.70 -14.70
N GLU A 183 -1.37 -7.46 -14.16
CA GLU A 183 -2.54 -7.94 -14.88
C GLU A 183 -3.78 -7.89 -13.99
N GLN A 184 -4.91 -7.52 -14.58
CA GLN A 184 -6.22 -7.69 -13.95
C GLN A 184 -6.70 -9.12 -14.14
N VAL A 185 -6.42 -9.97 -13.15
CA VAL A 185 -6.68 -11.42 -13.23
C VAL A 185 -8.12 -11.81 -12.85
N CYS A 186 -8.86 -10.94 -12.16
CA CYS A 186 -10.29 -11.15 -11.90
C CYS A 186 -11.03 -9.81 -11.85
N HIS A 187 -12.29 -9.78 -12.31
CA HIS A 187 -13.14 -8.58 -12.23
C HIS A 187 -14.18 -8.66 -11.09
N HIS A 188 -14.60 -9.87 -10.69
CA HIS A 188 -15.64 -10.11 -9.70
C HIS A 188 -15.29 -11.26 -8.74
N PRO A 189 -14.71 -10.97 -7.56
CA PRO A 189 -14.26 -9.66 -7.09
C PRO A 189 -13.01 -9.15 -7.83
N PRO A 190 -12.78 -7.83 -7.92
CA PRO A 190 -11.63 -7.29 -8.62
C PRO A 190 -10.32 -7.72 -7.93
N LEU A 191 -9.44 -8.35 -8.69
CA LEU A 191 -8.10 -8.77 -8.26
C LEU A 191 -7.09 -8.38 -9.34
N SER A 192 -6.06 -7.66 -8.93
CA SER A 192 -4.92 -7.29 -9.77
C SER A 192 -3.68 -7.99 -9.23
N ALA A 193 -2.95 -8.71 -10.07
CA ALA A 193 -1.67 -9.28 -9.73
C ALA A 193 -0.54 -8.41 -10.31
N CYS A 194 0.57 -8.28 -9.59
CA CYS A 194 1.78 -7.70 -10.15
C CYS A 194 3.04 -8.41 -9.70
N HIS A 195 4.08 -8.28 -10.52
CA HIS A 195 5.40 -8.86 -10.32
C HIS A 195 6.45 -7.90 -10.87
N ALA A 196 7.53 -7.72 -10.12
CA ALA A 196 8.69 -6.97 -10.55
C ALA A 196 9.98 -7.70 -10.23
N GLU A 197 10.90 -7.65 -11.18
CA GLU A 197 12.20 -8.30 -11.11
C GLU A 197 13.31 -7.26 -11.23
N SER A 198 14.26 -7.34 -10.30
CA SER A 198 15.54 -6.65 -10.29
C SER A 198 16.65 -7.68 -10.09
N LYS A 199 17.92 -7.26 -10.22
CA LYS A 199 19.06 -8.06 -9.77
C LYS A 199 19.08 -8.25 -8.25
N ASN A 200 18.56 -7.26 -7.51
CA ASN A 200 18.68 -7.17 -6.06
C ASN A 200 17.39 -7.49 -5.30
N PHE A 201 16.26 -7.57 -5.98
CA PHE A 201 14.99 -7.89 -5.34
C PHE A 201 14.00 -8.48 -6.34
N THR A 202 13.05 -9.26 -5.82
CA THR A 202 11.79 -9.54 -6.51
C THR A 202 10.65 -8.99 -5.66
N PHE A 203 9.69 -8.32 -6.28
CA PHE A 203 8.51 -7.74 -5.61
C PHE A 203 7.25 -8.28 -6.27
N TRP A 204 6.28 -8.77 -5.49
CA TRP A 204 5.01 -9.20 -6.04
C TRP A 204 3.87 -9.04 -5.04
N GLN A 205 2.66 -8.94 -5.58
CA GLN A 205 1.44 -8.86 -4.78
C GLN A 205 0.22 -9.18 -5.64
N ASP A 206 -0.77 -9.80 -5.00
CA ASP A 206 -2.14 -9.93 -5.49
C ASP A 206 -3.01 -8.99 -4.65
N GLN A 207 -3.56 -7.94 -5.26
CA GLN A 207 -4.26 -6.87 -4.55
C GLN A 207 -5.74 -6.86 -4.85
N ARG A 208 -6.54 -6.92 -3.79
CA ARG A 208 -8.00 -6.84 -3.82
C ARG A 208 -8.42 -5.54 -3.15
N TRP A 209 -9.18 -4.72 -3.85
CA TRP A 209 -9.62 -3.42 -3.35
C TRP A 209 -11.10 -3.46 -3.04
N LYS A 210 -11.45 -3.19 -1.78
CA LYS A 210 -12.84 -3.04 -1.33
C LYS A 210 -13.07 -1.61 -0.86
N ASN A 211 -14.09 -0.97 -1.42
CA ASN A 211 -14.44 0.40 -1.07
C ASN A 211 -15.71 0.40 -0.20
N LYS A 212 -15.65 1.05 0.97
CA LYS A 212 -16.82 1.26 1.84
C LYS A 212 -17.10 2.75 1.98
N PHE A 213 -18.35 3.14 1.70
CA PHE A 213 -18.79 4.52 1.85
C PHE A 213 -19.65 4.70 3.11
N TRP A 214 -19.24 5.64 3.96
CA TRP A 214 -19.83 5.93 5.27
C TRP A 214 -20.56 7.28 5.31
N GLY A 215 -21.06 7.75 4.16
CA GLY A 215 -21.80 9.02 4.05
C GLY A 215 -20.90 10.24 3.90
N LYS A 216 -19.94 10.48 4.80
CA LYS A 216 -18.97 11.60 4.66
C LYS A 216 -17.57 11.16 4.26
N SER A 217 -17.23 9.90 4.52
CA SER A 217 -15.91 9.34 4.27
C SER A 217 -16.00 8.05 3.46
N MET A 218 -14.92 7.73 2.76
CA MET A 218 -14.77 6.51 1.97
C MET A 218 -13.51 5.78 2.43
N GLU A 219 -13.67 4.55 2.90
CA GLU A 219 -12.56 3.66 3.21
C GLU A 219 -12.22 2.81 2.00
N VAL A 220 -10.93 2.77 1.66
CA VAL A 220 -10.31 1.87 0.71
C VAL A 220 -9.54 0.83 1.52
N ILE A 221 -10.06 -0.39 1.50
CA ILE A 221 -9.47 -1.54 2.20
C ILE A 221 -8.78 -2.39 1.13
N SER A 222 -7.46 -2.52 1.25
CA SER A 222 -6.71 -3.48 0.44
C SER A 222 -6.56 -4.80 1.18
N SER A 223 -6.73 -5.92 0.49
CA SER A 223 -6.37 -7.24 0.98
C SER A 223 -5.44 -7.96 0.00
N GLY A 224 -4.60 -8.83 0.56
CA GLY A 224 -3.47 -9.43 -0.11
C GLY A 224 -2.15 -8.94 0.48
N LEU A 225 -1.19 -9.85 0.61
CA LEU A 225 0.13 -9.54 1.16
C LEU A 225 1.02 -8.93 0.08
N VAL A 226 1.85 -7.98 0.49
CA VAL A 226 2.97 -7.52 -0.31
C VAL A 226 4.16 -8.41 0.00
N ASN A 227 4.87 -8.82 -1.05
CA ASN A 227 6.00 -9.72 -0.93
C ASN A 227 7.25 -9.09 -1.54
N VAL A 228 8.37 -9.24 -0.85
CA VAL A 228 9.70 -8.90 -1.36
C VAL A 228 10.68 -10.00 -1.03
N SER A 229 11.44 -10.47 -2.03
CA SER A 229 12.60 -11.32 -1.81
C SER A 229 13.90 -10.55 -2.02
N LEU A 230 14.88 -10.77 -1.12
CA LEU A 230 16.24 -10.24 -1.24
C LEU A 230 17.21 -11.42 -1.44
N PRO A 231 17.67 -11.68 -2.68
CA PRO A 231 18.35 -12.93 -3.02
C PRO A 231 19.73 -13.08 -2.40
N ARG A 232 20.44 -12.00 -2.02
CA ARG A 232 21.78 -12.10 -1.42
C ARG A 232 21.77 -12.86 -0.10
N TYR A 233 20.71 -12.68 0.69
CA TYR A 233 20.55 -13.30 2.01
C TYR A 233 19.51 -14.41 2.03
N GLY A 234 18.79 -14.60 0.93
CA GLY A 234 17.69 -15.57 0.84
C GLY A 234 16.46 -15.14 1.64
N ASP A 235 16.29 -13.85 1.92
CA ASP A 235 15.16 -13.32 2.68
C ASP A 235 13.89 -13.28 1.84
N HIS A 236 12.75 -13.46 2.50
CA HIS A 236 11.42 -13.24 1.93
C HIS A 236 10.55 -12.51 2.94
N TYR A 237 10.36 -11.22 2.71
CA TYR A 237 9.52 -10.36 3.53
C TYR A 237 8.08 -10.35 3.03
N GLU A 238 7.14 -10.42 3.98
CA GLU A 238 5.71 -10.28 3.74
C GLU A 238 5.11 -9.24 4.68
N TRP A 239 4.18 -8.42 4.16
CA TRP A 239 3.40 -7.50 4.99
C TRP A 239 2.00 -7.21 4.47
N ASN A 240 1.11 -6.81 5.37
CA ASN A 240 -0.23 -6.34 5.04
C ASN A 240 -0.25 -4.82 4.79
N LYS A 241 -1.28 -4.33 4.10
CA LYS A 241 -1.54 -2.89 3.94
C LYS A 241 -2.53 -2.39 4.98
N VAL A 242 -2.41 -1.10 5.33
CA VAL A 242 -3.36 -0.38 6.18
C VAL A 242 -4.54 0.17 5.39
N VAL A 243 -5.60 0.55 6.12
CA VAL A 243 -6.79 1.17 5.54
C VAL A 243 -6.46 2.59 5.13
N THR A 244 -6.92 2.98 3.95
CA THR A 244 -6.88 4.38 3.49
C THR A 244 -8.28 4.97 3.56
N CYS A 245 -8.46 6.05 4.29
CA CYS A 245 -9.73 6.76 4.40
C CYS A 245 -9.65 8.13 3.75
N ILE A 246 -10.57 8.39 2.82
CA ILE A 246 -10.76 9.71 2.23
C ILE A 246 -11.92 10.35 2.98
N HIS A 247 -11.62 11.44 3.67
CA HIS A 247 -12.60 12.20 4.42
C HIS A 247 -13.20 13.32 3.57
N ASN A 248 -14.41 13.73 3.94
CA ASN A 248 -15.17 14.78 3.27
C ASN A 248 -15.29 14.55 1.76
N VAL A 249 -15.56 13.32 1.30
CA VAL A 249 -15.65 13.00 -0.15
C VAL A 249 -16.69 13.84 -0.90
N LEU A 250 -17.60 14.46 -0.16
CA LEU A 250 -18.65 15.36 -0.62
C LEU A 250 -18.22 16.84 -0.70
N SER A 251 -17.11 17.21 -0.06
CA SER A 251 -16.54 18.56 -0.04
C SER A 251 -15.39 18.71 -1.04
N GLN A 252 -14.99 19.95 -1.30
CA GLN A 252 -13.75 20.28 -1.99
C GLN A 252 -12.52 20.09 -1.09
N GLU A 253 -12.69 20.26 0.22
CA GLU A 253 -11.65 20.08 1.25
C GLU A 253 -11.54 18.61 1.68
N ARG A 254 -11.15 17.77 0.73
CA ARG A 254 -10.84 16.36 0.97
C ARG A 254 -9.46 16.23 1.59
N TRP A 255 -9.36 15.36 2.57
CA TRP A 255 -8.09 14.93 3.12
C TRP A 255 -8.09 13.42 3.25
N LEU A 256 -6.89 12.86 3.29
CA LEU A 256 -6.67 11.43 3.27
C LEU A 256 -5.91 11.04 4.52
N GLU A 257 -6.33 9.92 5.09
CA GLU A 257 -5.75 9.33 6.29
C GLU A 257 -5.42 7.86 6.02
N HIS A 258 -4.31 7.39 6.59
CA HIS A 258 -4.02 5.98 6.69
C HIS A 258 -4.10 5.57 8.15
N TYR A 259 -4.72 4.44 8.46
CA TYR A 259 -4.73 3.92 9.82
C TYR A 259 -4.77 2.40 9.88
N GLY A 260 -4.25 1.90 11.00
CA GLY A 260 -4.10 0.49 11.27
C GLY A 260 -2.63 0.14 11.42
N GLU A 261 -2.35 -1.15 11.32
CA GLU A 261 -1.04 -1.71 11.59
C GLU A 261 -0.50 -2.41 10.37
N VAL A 262 0.76 -2.14 10.03
CA VAL A 262 1.55 -2.95 9.10
C VAL A 262 2.43 -3.87 9.95
N VAL A 263 2.36 -5.17 9.70
CA VAL A 263 3.26 -6.16 10.30
C VAL A 263 4.12 -6.76 9.21
N ILE A 264 5.43 -6.56 9.31
CA ILE A 264 6.44 -7.05 8.36
C ILE A 264 7.18 -8.21 9.00
N LYS A 265 7.20 -9.35 8.30
CA LYS A 265 7.89 -10.56 8.74
C LYS A 265 8.78 -11.07 7.64
N ASN A 266 9.94 -11.62 8.00
CA ASN A 266 10.71 -12.47 7.10
C ASN A 266 10.24 -13.92 7.29
N THR A 267 9.78 -14.58 6.23
CA THR A 267 9.26 -15.96 6.29
C THR A 267 10.39 -17.00 6.33
N LYS A 268 11.63 -16.57 6.12
CA LYS A 268 12.84 -17.42 6.13
C LYS A 268 13.67 -17.26 7.40
N ASP A 269 13.39 -16.24 8.20
CA ASP A 269 14.09 -15.93 9.46
C ASP A 269 13.11 -15.29 10.46
N ASP A 270 12.93 -15.91 11.61
CA ASP A 270 12.04 -15.44 12.69
C ASP A 270 12.74 -14.54 13.71
N SER A 271 14.01 -14.16 13.48
CA SER A 271 14.82 -13.32 14.37
C SER A 271 14.23 -11.94 14.66
N CYS A 272 13.46 -11.38 13.73
CA CYS A 272 12.83 -10.07 13.90
C CYS A 272 11.49 -9.94 13.15
N THR A 273 10.60 -9.13 13.75
CA THR A 273 9.34 -8.69 13.14
C THR A 273 9.24 -7.18 13.34
N CYS A 274 8.86 -6.45 12.30
CA CYS A 274 8.61 -5.02 12.41
C CYS A 274 7.11 -4.75 12.44
N LYS A 275 6.69 -3.84 13.31
CA LYS A 275 5.30 -3.40 13.45
C LYS A 275 5.26 -1.88 13.35
N ILE A 276 4.48 -1.38 12.40
CA ILE A 276 4.32 0.05 12.13
C ILE A 276 2.85 0.41 12.34
N THR A 277 2.59 1.33 13.24
CA THR A 277 1.23 1.80 13.52
C THR A 277 0.99 3.15 12.84
N PHE A 278 0.06 3.16 11.90
CA PHE A 278 -0.49 4.39 11.34
C PHE A 278 -1.58 4.89 12.29
N VAL A 279 -1.25 5.95 13.02
CA VAL A 279 -2.10 6.49 14.08
C VAL A 279 -3.28 7.25 13.47
N LYS A 280 -4.50 6.85 13.87
CA LYS A 280 -5.71 7.56 13.51
C LYS A 280 -5.76 8.90 14.24
N VAL A 281 -5.93 9.99 13.50
CA VAL A 281 -6.15 11.33 14.04
C VAL A 281 -7.55 11.38 14.63
N ASN A 282 -7.63 11.30 15.96
CA ASN A 282 -8.85 11.62 16.67
C ASN A 282 -9.02 13.13 16.68
N THR A 283 -9.71 13.69 15.68
CA THR A 283 -10.12 15.09 15.75
C THR A 283 -11.21 15.19 16.82
N LEU A 284 -10.82 15.58 18.04
CA LEU A 284 -11.75 16.17 19.01
C LEU A 284 -12.26 17.46 18.38
N ILE A 285 -13.47 17.42 17.85
CA ILE A 285 -14.17 18.61 17.38
C ILE A 285 -14.55 19.38 18.65
N HIS A 286 -13.82 20.46 18.95
CA HIS A 286 -14.24 21.50 19.88
C HIS A 286 -15.30 22.40 19.22
#